data_AF-A0A967CJ96-F1
#
_entry.id   AF-A0A967CJ96-F1
#
_cell.length_a   1.000
_cell.length_b   1.000
_cell.length_c   1.000
_cell.angle_alpha   90.00
_cell.angle_beta   90.00
_cell.angle_gamma   90.00
#
_symmetry.space_group_name_H-M   'P 1'
#
loop_
_entity.id
_entity.type
_entity.pdbx_description
1 polymer ?
#
loop_
_entity_poly.entity_id
_entity_poly.type
_entity_poly.pdbx_seq_one_letter_code
_entity_poly.pdbx_strand_id
1 'polypeptide(L)'
;SEENQAGWQWHDPAVVNHDGRIDTLPFFRATMRSAGLTEVVHECVGDSHAIGAEWTTPLALCFIDGGHGRDVARGDYHSWHAHVAVGGVLAVHDVFADPADGGQAPHDEIYRPALASGRFIEVGCTGSLRVLRRVSAA
;
A
#
# COMPACT_ATOMS: atom_id res chain seq x y z
N SER A 1 7.07 0.69 7.71
CA SER A 1 7.47 -0.72 7.75
C SER A 1 8.42 -0.96 8.92
N GLU A 2 8.33 -2.11 9.59
CA GLU A 2 9.30 -2.55 10.60
C GLU A 2 10.71 -2.69 10.00
N GLU A 3 10.76 -3.07 8.73
CA GLU A 3 11.99 -3.32 7.95
C GLU A 3 12.86 -2.07 7.75
N ASN A 4 12.31 -0.87 7.99
CA ASN A 4 13.03 0.40 7.85
C ASN A 4 13.61 0.88 9.19
N GLN A 5 13.27 0.23 10.32
CA GLN A 5 13.71 0.65 11.66
C GLN A 5 15.22 0.44 11.86
N ALA A 6 15.80 1.19 12.81
CA ALA A 6 17.21 1.06 13.15
C ALA A 6 17.58 -0.40 13.47
N GLY A 7 18.68 -0.87 12.89
CA GLY A 7 19.13 -2.27 13.01
C GLY A 7 18.68 -3.20 11.89
N TRP A 8 17.81 -2.75 10.99
CA TRP A 8 17.41 -3.50 9.79
C TRP A 8 18.18 -3.08 8.55
N GLN A 9 18.20 -3.96 7.54
CA GLN A 9 18.94 -3.77 6.28
C GLN A 9 18.49 -2.52 5.50
N TRP A 10 17.22 -2.13 5.59
CA TRP A 10 16.64 -1.03 4.82
C TRP A 10 16.57 0.28 5.61
N HIS A 11 17.24 0.34 6.77
CA HIS A 11 17.31 1.56 7.54
C HIS A 11 18.15 2.63 6.85
N ASP A 12 17.56 3.81 6.64
CA ASP A 12 18.28 5.00 6.19
C ASP A 12 18.41 6.00 7.35
N PRO A 13 19.64 6.28 7.84
CA PRO A 13 19.85 7.25 8.91
C PRO A 13 19.54 8.70 8.46
N ALA A 14 19.50 8.99 7.16
CA ALA A 14 19.22 10.34 6.65
C ALA A 14 17.77 10.78 6.88
N VAL A 15 16.85 9.84 7.11
CA VAL A 15 15.44 10.14 7.40
C VAL A 15 15.11 10.09 8.89
N VAL A 16 16.12 10.05 9.76
CA VAL A 16 15.93 10.07 11.22
C VAL A 16 15.93 11.51 11.73
N ASN A 17 14.90 11.87 12.49
CA ASN A 17 14.73 13.20 13.09
C ASN A 17 15.56 13.36 14.38
N HIS A 18 15.50 14.56 14.98
CA HIS A 18 16.27 14.88 16.19
C HIS A 18 15.88 14.03 17.41
N ASP A 19 14.68 13.43 17.41
CA ASP A 19 14.20 12.53 18.47
C ASP A 19 14.64 11.08 18.24
N GLY A 20 15.45 10.80 17.21
CA GLY A 20 15.91 9.46 16.88
C GLY A 20 14.83 8.59 16.23
N ARG A 21 13.76 9.19 15.69
CA ARG A 21 12.67 8.48 15.01
C ARG A 21 12.75 8.69 13.51
N ILE A 22 12.36 7.69 12.72
CA ILE A 22 12.18 7.85 11.28
C ILE A 22 11.03 8.83 11.02
N ASP A 23 11.29 9.84 10.20
CA ASP A 23 10.32 10.83 9.75
C ASP A 23 10.55 11.18 8.28
N THR A 24 9.77 10.58 7.40
CA THR A 24 9.83 10.80 5.94
C THR A 24 8.90 11.91 5.46
N LEU A 25 8.03 12.45 6.33
CA LEU A 25 7.03 13.44 5.95
C LEU A 25 7.66 14.76 5.42
N PRO A 26 8.75 15.30 5.99
CA PRO A 26 9.41 16.47 5.43
C PRO A 26 9.91 16.25 4.00
N PHE A 27 10.44 15.05 3.72
CA PHE A 27 10.92 14.67 2.38
C PHE A 27 9.77 14.55 1.39
N PHE A 28 8.68 13.88 1.75
CA PHE A 28 7.47 13.80 0.92
C PHE A 28 6.96 15.20 0.53
N ARG A 29 6.80 16.10 1.51
CA ARG A 29 6.33 17.46 1.27
C ARG A 29 7.29 18.29 0.41
N ALA A 30 8.61 18.06 0.53
CA ALA A 30 9.59 18.68 -0.36
C ALA A 30 9.45 18.17 -1.80
N THR A 31 9.30 16.86 -1.98
CA THR A 31 9.09 16.22 -3.28
C THR A 31 7.81 16.69 -3.96
N MET A 32 6.68 16.79 -3.24
CA MET A 32 5.42 17.26 -3.82
C MET A 32 5.49 18.73 -4.24
N ARG A 33 6.20 19.57 -3.46
CA ARG A 33 6.44 20.98 -3.82
C ARG A 33 7.33 21.11 -5.05
N SER A 34 8.43 20.38 -5.11
CA SER A 34 9.33 20.44 -6.28
C SER A 34 8.67 19.91 -7.55
N ALA A 35 7.74 18.97 -7.42
CA ALA A 35 6.92 18.46 -8.52
C ALA A 35 5.75 19.39 -8.92
N GLY A 36 5.43 20.41 -8.12
CA GLY A 36 4.29 21.31 -8.38
C GLY A 36 2.92 20.65 -8.20
N LEU A 37 2.81 19.64 -7.33
CA LEU A 37 1.62 18.80 -7.19
C LEU A 37 0.77 19.10 -5.93
N THR A 38 1.08 20.17 -5.20
CA THR A 38 0.46 20.46 -3.89
C THR A 38 -1.05 20.73 -3.93
N GLU A 39 -1.59 21.11 -5.09
CA GLU A 39 -3.03 21.36 -5.26
C GLU A 39 -3.84 20.08 -5.54
N VAL A 40 -3.18 18.96 -5.85
CA VAL A 40 -3.82 17.72 -6.29
C VAL A 40 -3.36 16.48 -5.53
N VAL A 41 -2.27 16.57 -4.77
CA VAL A 41 -1.78 15.53 -3.87
C VAL A 41 -1.90 16.03 -2.43
N HIS A 42 -2.71 15.34 -1.64
CA HIS A 42 -2.91 15.62 -0.23
C HIS A 42 -2.37 14.44 0.59
N GLU A 43 -1.48 14.70 1.54
CA GLU A 43 -1.04 13.67 2.48
C GLU A 43 -2.14 13.33 3.51
N CYS A 44 -2.24 12.04 3.84
CA CYS A 44 -2.96 11.57 5.02
C CYS A 44 -1.95 10.96 5.98
N VAL A 45 -1.67 11.65 7.10
CA VAL A 45 -0.67 11.23 8.08
C VAL A 45 -1.38 10.56 9.25
N GLY A 46 -1.22 9.25 9.39
CA GLY A 46 -1.81 8.48 10.49
C GLY A 46 -1.71 6.98 10.28
N ASP A 47 -2.41 6.23 11.14
CA ASP A 47 -2.50 4.78 11.03
C ASP A 47 -3.44 4.38 9.88
N SER A 48 -2.98 3.47 9.03
CA SER A 48 -3.69 3.03 7.82
C SER A 48 -5.06 2.43 8.15
N HIS A 49 -5.15 1.63 9.21
CA HIS A 49 -6.38 0.92 9.57
C HIS A 49 -7.41 1.89 10.16
N ALA A 50 -6.97 2.82 11.01
CA ALA A 50 -7.83 3.86 11.56
C ALA A 50 -8.40 4.77 10.45
N ILE A 51 -7.55 5.22 9.53
CA ILE A 51 -7.99 6.06 8.41
C ILE A 51 -8.94 5.29 7.49
N GLY A 52 -8.59 4.05 7.12
CA GLY A 52 -9.42 3.22 6.25
C GLY A 52 -10.80 2.91 6.83
N ALA A 53 -10.91 2.78 8.16
CA ALA A 53 -12.19 2.56 8.84
C ALA A 53 -13.16 3.76 8.74
N GLU A 54 -12.63 4.98 8.69
CA GLU A 54 -13.43 6.23 8.58
C GLU A 54 -13.58 6.71 7.13
N TRP A 55 -12.89 6.08 6.18
CA TRP A 55 -12.91 6.49 4.79
C TRP A 55 -14.27 6.21 4.12
N THR A 56 -14.79 7.21 3.41
CA THR A 56 -16.13 7.14 2.78
C THR A 56 -16.13 7.46 1.29
N THR A 57 -14.99 7.91 0.75
CA THR A 57 -14.90 8.32 -0.66
C THR A 57 -14.55 7.13 -1.55
N PRO A 58 -15.38 6.77 -2.55
CA PRO A 58 -15.04 5.70 -3.48
C PRO A 58 -13.73 5.97 -4.22
N LEU A 59 -12.87 4.96 -4.30
CA LEU A 59 -11.54 5.06 -4.91
C LEU A 59 -11.57 4.50 -6.34
N ALA A 60 -11.18 5.32 -7.32
CA ALA A 60 -10.94 4.83 -8.68
C ALA A 60 -9.67 3.96 -8.76
N LEU A 61 -8.70 4.23 -7.88
CA LEU A 61 -7.44 3.51 -7.73
C LEU A 61 -7.10 3.40 -6.23
N CYS A 62 -6.74 2.21 -5.79
CA CYS A 62 -6.08 1.97 -4.51
C CYS A 62 -4.77 1.22 -4.80
N PHE A 63 -3.65 1.75 -4.33
CA PHE A 63 -2.34 1.13 -4.47
C PHE A 63 -1.82 0.78 -3.07
N ILE A 64 -1.68 -0.52 -2.79
CA ILE A 64 -1.15 -1.01 -1.52
C ILE A 64 0.33 -1.34 -1.69
N ASP A 65 1.16 -0.51 -1.05
CA ASP A 65 2.63 -0.57 -1.01
C ASP A 65 3.11 -0.22 0.42
N GLY A 66 2.47 -0.87 1.39
CA GLY A 66 2.61 -0.60 2.83
C GLY A 66 3.70 -1.43 3.49
N GLY A 67 3.40 -2.01 4.66
CA GLY A 67 4.32 -2.91 5.35
C GLY A 67 4.22 -4.35 4.86
N HIS A 68 5.34 -5.06 4.80
CA HIS A 68 5.42 -6.47 4.38
C HIS A 68 5.26 -7.49 5.52
N GLY A 69 4.90 -7.05 6.72
CA GLY A 69 4.45 -7.94 7.79
C GLY A 69 3.08 -8.52 7.47
N ARG A 70 2.85 -9.81 7.75
CA ARG A 70 1.58 -10.49 7.40
C ARG A 70 0.34 -9.79 7.97
N ASP A 71 0.38 -9.38 9.23
CA ASP A 71 -0.76 -8.70 9.87
C ASP A 71 -0.96 -7.29 9.33
N VAL A 72 0.12 -6.60 8.95
CA VAL A 72 0.07 -5.27 8.34
C VAL A 72 -0.56 -5.36 6.94
N ALA A 73 -0.04 -6.24 6.07
CA ALA A 73 -0.56 -6.45 4.72
C ALA A 73 -2.05 -6.88 4.74
N ARG A 74 -2.41 -7.79 5.65
CA ARG A 74 -3.80 -8.23 5.85
C ARG A 74 -4.69 -7.06 6.29
N GLY A 75 -4.23 -6.26 7.25
CA GLY A 75 -4.95 -5.11 7.77
C GLY A 75 -5.16 -4.02 6.72
N ASP A 76 -4.12 -3.71 5.93
CA ASP A 76 -4.21 -2.79 4.80
C ASP A 76 -5.25 -3.28 3.78
N TYR A 77 -5.20 -4.56 3.38
CA TYR A 77 -6.19 -5.10 2.47
C TYR A 77 -7.62 -4.94 3.00
N HIS A 78 -7.89 -5.37 4.23
CA HIS A 78 -9.22 -5.27 4.83
C HIS A 78 -9.71 -3.82 4.99
N SER A 79 -8.80 -2.90 5.27
CA SER A 79 -9.13 -1.49 5.47
C SER A 79 -9.46 -0.77 4.16
N TRP A 80 -8.86 -1.19 3.04
CA TRP A 80 -8.91 -0.42 1.79
C TRP A 80 -9.66 -1.08 0.64
N HIS A 81 -9.73 -2.42 0.56
CA HIS A 81 -10.27 -3.09 -0.63
C HIS A 81 -11.73 -2.75 -0.92
N ALA A 82 -12.52 -2.47 0.13
CA ALA A 82 -13.96 -2.23 0.01
C ALA A 82 -14.27 -0.86 -0.60
N HIS A 83 -13.33 0.09 -0.48
CA HIS A 83 -13.46 1.46 -0.98
C HIS A 83 -13.19 1.58 -2.48
N VAL A 84 -12.53 0.60 -3.10
CA VAL A 84 -12.27 0.58 -4.55
C VAL A 84 -13.59 0.52 -5.30
N ALA A 85 -13.97 1.50 -6.11
CA ALA A 85 -15.23 1.48 -6.85
C ALA A 85 -15.30 0.29 -7.82
N VAL A 86 -16.51 -0.17 -8.17
CA VAL A 86 -16.68 -1.14 -9.28
C VAL A 86 -16.14 -0.52 -10.57
N GLY A 87 -15.31 -1.28 -11.31
CA GLY A 87 -14.54 -0.77 -12.45
C GLY A 87 -13.20 -0.12 -12.06
N GLY A 88 -13.00 0.22 -10.79
CA GLY A 88 -11.75 0.74 -10.25
C GLY A 88 -10.67 -0.33 -10.10
N VAL A 89 -9.48 0.12 -9.70
CA VAL A 89 -8.26 -0.69 -9.66
C VAL A 89 -7.75 -0.85 -8.23
N LEU A 90 -7.41 -2.08 -7.87
CA LEU A 90 -6.55 -2.42 -6.74
C LEU A 90 -5.19 -2.85 -7.30
N ALA A 91 -4.16 -2.04 -7.06
CA ALA A 91 -2.77 -2.36 -7.38
C ALA A 91 -2.04 -2.82 -6.11
N VAL A 92 -1.23 -3.87 -6.22
CA VAL A 92 -0.49 -4.45 -5.09
C VAL A 92 0.95 -4.65 -5.51
N HIS A 93 1.89 -4.04 -4.78
CA HIS A 93 3.32 -4.20 -5.02
C HIS A 93 3.91 -5.39 -4.26
N ASP A 94 5.12 -5.80 -4.64
CA ASP A 94 5.87 -6.88 -3.97
C ASP A 94 5.12 -8.22 -3.87
N VAL A 95 4.36 -8.54 -4.92
CA VAL A 95 3.71 -9.84 -5.10
C VAL A 95 4.67 -10.81 -5.79
N PHE A 96 5.28 -11.67 -4.99
CA PHE A 96 6.13 -12.77 -5.44
C PHE A 96 5.38 -14.09 -5.35
N ALA A 97 5.26 -14.83 -6.46
CA ALA A 97 4.61 -16.14 -6.46
C ALA A 97 5.52 -17.25 -5.91
N ASP A 98 6.84 -17.08 -6.07
CA ASP A 98 7.86 -17.95 -5.49
C ASP A 98 8.43 -17.30 -4.22
N PRO A 99 8.40 -17.98 -3.06
CA PRO A 99 9.05 -17.51 -1.83
C PRO A 99 10.56 -17.26 -1.96
N ALA A 100 11.22 -17.83 -2.98
CA ALA A 100 12.63 -17.57 -3.26
C ALA A 100 12.89 -16.16 -3.81
N ASP A 101 11.87 -15.54 -4.43
CA ASP A 101 12.00 -14.22 -5.07
C ASP A 101 11.70 -13.06 -4.09
N GLY A 102 11.04 -13.33 -2.96
CA GLY A 102 10.74 -12.33 -1.95
C GLY A 102 9.72 -12.76 -0.90
N GLY A 103 9.49 -11.84 0.04
CA GLY A 103 8.47 -12.01 1.09
C GLY A 103 7.08 -12.29 0.52
N GLN A 104 6.30 -13.11 1.22
CA GLN A 104 5.03 -13.62 0.71
C GLN A 104 3.80 -12.84 1.20
N ALA A 105 3.95 -11.83 2.06
CA ALA A 105 2.81 -11.16 2.67
C ALA A 105 1.87 -10.48 1.64
N PRO A 106 2.34 -9.68 0.66
CA PRO A 106 1.43 -9.11 -0.36
C PRO A 106 0.74 -10.19 -1.19
N HIS A 107 1.45 -11.28 -1.51
CA HIS A 107 0.91 -12.40 -2.25
C HIS A 107 -0.20 -13.14 -1.48
N ASP A 108 0.08 -13.56 -0.25
CA ASP A 108 -0.79 -14.40 0.56
C ASP A 108 -1.95 -13.63 1.22
N GLU A 109 -1.72 -12.38 1.62
CA GLU A 109 -2.64 -11.63 2.47
C GLU A 109 -3.47 -10.58 1.73
N ILE A 110 -3.08 -10.24 0.48
CA ILE A 110 -3.75 -9.22 -0.33
C ILE A 110 -4.18 -9.81 -1.68
N TYR A 111 -3.21 -10.20 -2.51
CA TYR A 111 -3.44 -10.60 -3.90
C TYR A 111 -4.31 -11.85 -4.01
N ARG A 112 -3.94 -12.95 -3.32
CA ARG A 112 -4.72 -14.19 -3.34
C ARG A 112 -6.12 -14.02 -2.75
N PRO A 113 -6.31 -13.37 -1.58
CA PRO A 113 -7.64 -13.07 -1.05
C PRO A 113 -8.50 -12.20 -1.96
N ALA A 114 -7.91 -11.23 -2.66
CA ALA A 114 -8.63 -10.39 -3.62
C ALA A 114 -9.21 -11.24 -4.77
N LEU A 115 -8.39 -12.11 -5.37
CA LEU A 115 -8.85 -13.02 -6.42
C LEU A 115 -9.86 -14.05 -5.90
N ALA A 116 -9.58 -14.66 -4.75
CA ALA A 116 -10.45 -15.66 -4.13
C ALA A 116 -11.83 -15.09 -3.75
N SER A 117 -11.92 -13.77 -3.51
CA SER A 117 -13.20 -13.12 -3.25
C SER A 117 -14.16 -13.10 -4.46
N GLY A 118 -13.65 -13.35 -5.68
CA GLY A 118 -14.42 -13.23 -6.93
C GLY A 118 -14.83 -11.79 -7.30
N ARG A 119 -14.49 -10.79 -6.47
CA ARG A 119 -14.81 -9.37 -6.70
C ARG A 119 -13.76 -8.66 -7.55
N PHE A 120 -12.58 -9.25 -7.66
CA PHE A 120 -11.45 -8.72 -8.41
C PHE A 120 -10.97 -9.75 -9.43
N ILE A 121 -10.58 -9.26 -10.61
CA ILE A 121 -9.86 -10.04 -11.61
C ILE A 121 -8.52 -9.40 -11.88
N GLU A 122 -7.49 -10.20 -12.14
CA GLU A 122 -6.21 -9.67 -12.62
C GLU A 122 -6.35 -9.12 -14.04
N VAL A 123 -5.80 -7.93 -14.27
CA VAL A 123 -5.79 -7.26 -15.58
C VAL A 123 -4.39 -6.83 -16.03
N GLY A 124 -3.37 -6.99 -15.17
CA GLY A 124 -2.00 -6.66 -15.52
C GLY A 124 -0.98 -7.16 -14.49
N CYS A 125 0.21 -7.44 -14.99
CA CYS A 125 1.37 -7.88 -14.22
C CYS A 125 2.62 -7.23 -14.82
N THR A 126 3.46 -6.60 -13.98
CA THR A 126 4.73 -6.00 -14.40
C THR A 126 5.73 -6.11 -13.26
N GLY A 127 6.71 -7.01 -13.38
CA GLY A 127 7.58 -7.35 -12.25
C GLY A 127 6.79 -7.91 -11.06
N SER A 128 7.02 -7.37 -9.87
CA SER A 128 6.27 -7.74 -8.65
C SER A 128 4.91 -7.02 -8.51
N LEU A 129 4.59 -6.06 -9.39
CA LEU A 129 3.31 -5.38 -9.39
C LEU A 129 2.21 -6.28 -9.97
N ARG A 130 1.09 -6.39 -9.25
CA ARG A 130 -0.19 -6.94 -9.76
C ARG A 130 -1.24 -5.87 -9.81
N VAL A 131 -2.00 -5.85 -10.89
CA VAL A 131 -3.09 -4.90 -11.13
C VAL A 131 -4.40 -5.66 -11.24
N LEU A 132 -5.31 -5.40 -10.31
CA LEU A 132 -6.60 -6.06 -10.20
C LEU A 132 -7.72 -5.05 -10.47
N ARG A 133 -8.69 -5.42 -11.30
CA ARG A 133 -9.89 -4.61 -11.53
C ARG A 133 -11.06 -5.15 -10.73
N ARG A 134 -11.76 -4.28 -10.01
CA ARG A 134 -13.00 -4.65 -9.31
C ARG A 134 -14.13 -4.84 -10.32
N VAL A 135 -14.78 -5.99 -10.29
CA VAL A 135 -15.84 -6.37 -11.26
C VAL A 135 -17.23 -6.44 -10.67
N SER A 136 -17.35 -6.46 -9.34
CA SER A 136 -18.64 -6.51 -8.66
C SER A 136 -18.63 -5.75 -7.33
N ALA A 137 -19.82 -5.32 -6.92
CA ALA A 137 -20.07 -4.87 -5.55
C ALA A 137 -20.04 -6.08 -4.59
N ALA A 138 -20.07 -5.79 -3.29
CA ALA A 138 -20.29 -6.82 -2.26
C ALA A 138 -21.69 -7.39 -2.37
#